data_AF-A0A8B9X2J4-F1
#
_entry.id   AF-A0A8B9X2J4-F1
#
_cell.length_a   1.000
_cell.length_b   1.000
_cell.length_c   1.000
_cell.angle_alpha   90.00
_cell.angle_beta   90.00
_cell.angle_gamma   90.00
#
_symmetry.space_group_name_H-M   'P 1'
#
loop_
_entity.id
_entity.type
_entity.pdbx_description
1 polymer ?
#
loop_
_entity_poly.entity_id
_entity_poly.type
_entity_poly.pdbx_seq_one_letter_code
_entity_poly.pdbx_strand_id
1 'polypeptide(L)'
;MAALIAENFRFLSLFFKSKDVMIFNGLVALGTVGSQELFTVVAFHCPCSPARNYLYGLAAIGVPALALFLIGVILNNHTWNLVAECQYRRTKNCSAAPNFLLLSSIVGRAAVAPVTWSVISLLRGEAYVCALSEFVNPHSLMVGERSFPVARATEILARFPCGEGPANLSVFREEVSRRLKYESQLFGWLLIGVVAILVFLTKCLKHYCSPLSYRQEAYWAQYRANEDQLFQRTAEVHSRVLAANNVRRFFGFVALDKDDEELVAKFPVEGTQPRLQWNAITGVYLYRENQGLPLYSRLHKWAQGVVGNGMAPDHVEMSLLPS
;
A
#
# COMPACT_ATOMS: atom_id res chain seq x y z
N MET A 1 -50.27 -18.20 -16.07
CA MET A 1 -49.03 -17.56 -16.55
C MET A 1 -48.85 -16.11 -16.09
N ALA A 2 -49.89 -15.28 -15.96
CA ALA A 2 -49.75 -13.90 -15.49
C ALA A 2 -49.39 -13.75 -13.98
N ALA A 3 -49.81 -14.69 -13.13
CA ALA A 3 -49.53 -14.64 -11.69
C ALA A 3 -48.05 -14.91 -11.32
N LEU A 4 -47.39 -15.82 -12.05
CA LEU A 4 -45.97 -16.17 -11.86
C LEU A 4 -45.02 -15.03 -12.29
N ILE A 5 -45.41 -14.29 -13.33
CA ILE A 5 -44.66 -13.12 -13.80
C ILE A 5 -44.80 -11.97 -12.81
N ALA A 6 -46.00 -11.76 -12.24
CA ALA A 6 -46.22 -10.74 -11.22
C ALA A 6 -45.48 -11.04 -9.91
N GLU A 7 -45.38 -12.30 -9.49
CA GLU A 7 -44.58 -12.69 -8.31
C GLU A 7 -43.07 -12.53 -8.56
N ASN A 8 -42.56 -12.93 -9.73
CA ASN A 8 -41.15 -12.69 -10.07
C ASN A 8 -40.82 -11.20 -10.18
N PHE A 9 -41.72 -10.37 -10.72
CA PHE A 9 -41.53 -8.92 -10.76
C PHE A 9 -41.62 -8.29 -9.37
N ARG A 10 -42.48 -8.83 -8.49
CA ARG A 10 -42.59 -8.38 -7.09
C ARG A 10 -41.37 -8.79 -6.28
N PHE A 11 -40.80 -9.96 -6.55
CA PHE A 11 -39.55 -10.45 -5.95
C PHE A 11 -38.34 -9.64 -6.44
N LEU A 12 -38.26 -9.37 -7.75
CA LEU A 12 -37.29 -8.43 -8.33
C LEU A 12 -37.46 -7.03 -7.72
N SER A 13 -38.68 -6.50 -7.57
CA SER A 13 -38.93 -5.19 -6.97
C SER A 13 -38.56 -5.11 -5.48
N LEU A 14 -38.64 -6.23 -4.76
CA LEU A 14 -38.18 -6.35 -3.36
C LEU A 14 -36.65 -6.34 -3.30
N PHE A 15 -35.95 -6.94 -4.27
CA PHE A 15 -34.50 -6.84 -4.43
C PHE A 15 -34.03 -5.45 -4.86
N PHE A 16 -34.83 -4.73 -5.67
CA PHE A 16 -34.50 -3.39 -6.18
C PHE A 16 -34.86 -2.24 -5.23
N LYS A 17 -35.45 -2.51 -4.05
CA LYS A 17 -35.95 -1.45 -3.15
C LYS A 17 -34.87 -0.76 -2.32
N SER A 18 -33.65 -1.31 -2.23
CA SER A 18 -32.52 -0.65 -1.59
C SER A 18 -31.34 -0.55 -2.57
N LYS A 19 -30.96 0.69 -2.89
CA LYS A 19 -29.79 0.99 -3.74
C LYS A 19 -28.53 0.27 -3.24
N ASP A 20 -28.38 0.17 -1.92
CA ASP A 20 -27.20 -0.42 -1.29
C ASP A 20 -27.11 -1.94 -1.47
N VAL A 21 -28.23 -2.68 -1.42
CA VAL A 21 -28.23 -4.15 -1.61
C VAL A 21 -28.07 -4.54 -3.07
N MET A 22 -28.62 -3.75 -4.01
CA MET A 22 -28.38 -3.95 -5.45
C MET A 22 -26.93 -3.66 -5.82
N ILE A 23 -26.35 -2.57 -5.31
CA ILE A 23 -24.93 -2.25 -5.53
C ILE A 23 -24.04 -3.33 -4.92
N PHE A 24 -24.36 -3.79 -3.70
CA PHE A 24 -23.60 -4.84 -3.03
C PHE A 24 -23.68 -6.19 -3.77
N ASN A 25 -24.88 -6.66 -4.11
CA ASN A 25 -25.04 -7.93 -4.84
C ASN A 25 -24.47 -7.86 -6.27
N GLY A 26 -24.57 -6.70 -6.93
CA GLY A 26 -23.95 -6.45 -8.22
C GLY A 26 -22.41 -6.44 -8.13
N LEU A 27 -21.84 -5.81 -7.09
CA LEU A 27 -20.40 -5.84 -6.82
C LEU A 27 -19.91 -7.24 -6.47
N VAL A 28 -20.68 -8.02 -5.72
CA VAL A 28 -20.35 -9.42 -5.42
C VAL A 28 -20.40 -10.25 -6.70
N ALA A 29 -21.40 -10.11 -7.55
CA ALA A 29 -21.51 -10.84 -8.81
C ALA A 29 -20.43 -10.44 -9.84
N LEU A 30 -20.14 -9.15 -10.00
CA LEU A 30 -19.02 -8.67 -10.82
C LEU A 30 -17.68 -9.09 -10.22
N GLY A 31 -17.58 -9.07 -8.90
CA GLY A 31 -16.42 -9.52 -8.15
C GLY A 31 -16.17 -11.01 -8.33
N THR A 32 -17.19 -11.87 -8.32
CA THR A 32 -17.02 -13.32 -8.54
C THR A 32 -16.66 -13.64 -9.98
N VAL A 33 -17.33 -13.03 -10.97
CA VAL A 33 -17.00 -13.23 -12.39
C VAL A 33 -15.61 -12.69 -12.70
N GLY A 34 -15.30 -11.46 -12.26
CA GLY A 34 -13.97 -10.86 -12.43
C GLY A 34 -12.88 -11.65 -11.70
N SER A 35 -13.16 -12.16 -10.50
CA SER A 35 -12.22 -13.03 -9.77
C SER A 35 -12.00 -14.34 -10.51
N GLN A 36 -13.05 -14.98 -11.04
CA GLN A 36 -12.93 -16.25 -11.75
C GLN A 36 -12.08 -16.11 -13.02
N GLU A 37 -12.34 -15.09 -13.84
CA GLU A 37 -11.55 -14.79 -15.03
C GLU A 37 -10.09 -14.44 -14.67
N LEU A 38 -9.87 -13.61 -13.64
CA LEU A 38 -8.53 -13.30 -13.13
C LEU A 38 -7.81 -14.53 -12.56
N PHE A 39 -8.52 -15.43 -11.88
CA PHE A 39 -7.94 -16.68 -11.35
C PHE A 39 -7.53 -17.64 -12.46
N THR A 40 -8.21 -17.63 -13.61
CA THR A 40 -7.80 -18.44 -14.77
C THR A 40 -6.59 -17.86 -15.51
N VAL A 41 -6.49 -16.54 -15.65
CA VAL A 41 -5.34 -15.87 -16.31
C VAL A 41 -4.09 -15.88 -15.42
N VAL A 42 -4.28 -15.76 -14.11
CA VAL A 42 -3.20 -15.84 -13.10
C VAL A 42 -3.06 -17.27 -12.56
N ALA A 43 -3.65 -18.25 -13.24
CA ALA A 43 -3.55 -19.65 -12.84
C ALA A 43 -2.07 -20.07 -12.82
N PHE A 44 -1.63 -20.54 -11.66
CA PHE A 44 -0.26 -20.98 -11.47
C PHE A 44 -0.05 -22.33 -12.16
N HIS A 45 0.84 -22.37 -13.15
CA HIS A 45 1.18 -23.59 -13.87
C HIS A 45 2.68 -23.89 -13.72
N CYS A 46 3.00 -24.92 -12.94
CA CYS A 46 4.39 -25.29 -12.68
C CYS A 46 5.06 -25.85 -13.96
N PRO A 47 6.20 -25.30 -14.41
CA PRO A 47 6.98 -25.93 -15.47
C PRO A 47 7.76 -27.10 -14.86
N CYS A 48 7.33 -28.32 -15.14
CA CYS A 48 7.90 -29.57 -14.61
C CYS A 48 9.23 -29.97 -15.27
N SER A 49 10.20 -29.07 -15.17
CA SER A 49 11.57 -29.20 -15.65
C SER A 49 12.53 -28.78 -14.55
N PRO A 50 13.65 -29.50 -14.37
CA PRO A 50 14.68 -29.12 -13.40
C PRO A 50 15.22 -27.72 -13.71
N ALA A 51 15.63 -27.00 -12.66
CA ALA A 51 16.06 -25.60 -12.59
C ALA A 51 15.02 -24.54 -12.98
N ARG A 52 14.06 -24.87 -13.86
CA ARG A 52 13.02 -23.95 -14.34
C ARG A 52 11.86 -23.83 -13.34
N ASN A 53 11.50 -24.94 -12.69
CA ASN A 53 10.50 -24.99 -11.63
C ASN A 53 10.84 -24.04 -10.46
N TYR A 54 12.09 -24.03 -10.01
CA TYR A 54 12.60 -23.12 -8.99
C TYR A 54 12.44 -21.65 -9.37
N LEU A 55 12.95 -21.28 -10.55
CA LEU A 55 12.90 -19.89 -11.05
C LEU A 55 11.44 -19.42 -11.23
N TYR A 56 10.59 -20.25 -11.82
CA TYR A 56 9.19 -19.91 -12.03
C TYR A 56 8.41 -19.81 -10.72
N GLY A 57 8.57 -20.78 -9.81
CA GLY A 57 7.90 -20.76 -8.51
C GLY A 57 8.30 -19.54 -7.66
N LEU A 58 9.59 -19.18 -7.65
CA LEU A 58 10.05 -17.95 -7.00
C LEU A 58 9.53 -16.69 -7.68
N ALA A 59 9.55 -16.63 -9.02
CA ALA A 59 9.02 -15.49 -9.74
C ALA A 59 7.52 -15.30 -9.49
N ALA A 60 6.74 -16.37 -9.42
CA ALA A 60 5.30 -16.33 -9.15
C ALA A 60 4.98 -15.78 -7.75
N ILE A 61 5.86 -15.99 -6.75
CA ILE A 61 5.71 -15.41 -5.42
C ILE A 61 6.25 -13.97 -5.41
N GLY A 62 7.46 -13.76 -5.91
CA GLY A 62 8.22 -12.54 -5.75
C GLY A 62 7.82 -11.39 -6.68
N VAL A 63 7.49 -11.67 -7.96
CA VAL A 63 7.17 -10.61 -8.94
C VAL A 63 5.87 -9.89 -8.59
N PRO A 64 4.76 -10.58 -8.26
CA PRO A 64 3.54 -9.89 -7.84
C PRO A 64 3.73 -9.14 -6.51
N ALA A 65 4.51 -9.68 -5.57
CA ALA A 65 4.90 -8.96 -4.36
C ALA A 65 5.65 -7.66 -4.69
N LEU A 66 6.66 -7.72 -5.55
CA LEU A 66 7.42 -6.53 -5.96
C LEU A 66 6.51 -5.50 -6.65
N ALA A 67 5.63 -5.93 -7.55
CA ALA A 67 4.68 -5.05 -8.22
C ALA A 67 3.75 -4.35 -7.23
N LEU A 68 3.17 -5.10 -6.27
CA LEU A 68 2.32 -4.55 -5.21
C LEU A 68 3.08 -3.57 -4.32
N PHE A 69 4.34 -3.86 -4.00
CA PHE A 69 5.20 -2.97 -3.24
C PHE A 69 5.43 -1.64 -3.98
N LEU A 70 5.79 -1.69 -5.26
CA LEU A 70 6.02 -0.51 -6.09
C LEU A 70 4.76 0.36 -6.21
N ILE A 71 3.60 -0.27 -6.45
CA ILE A 71 2.30 0.43 -6.49
C ILE A 71 2.03 1.11 -5.13
N GLY A 72 2.28 0.41 -4.02
CA GLY A 72 2.13 0.97 -2.68
C GLY A 72 3.05 2.17 -2.41
N VAL A 73 4.28 2.17 -2.93
CA VAL A 73 5.21 3.30 -2.83
C VAL A 73 4.74 4.49 -3.67
N ILE A 74 4.25 4.25 -4.90
CA ILE A 74 3.80 5.30 -5.85
C ILE A 74 2.54 6.00 -5.35
N LEU A 75 1.56 5.24 -4.83
CA LEU A 75 0.29 5.79 -4.35
C LEU A 75 0.40 6.54 -3.01
N ASN A 76 1.54 6.44 -2.32
CA ASN A 76 1.72 7.07 -1.03
C ASN A 76 2.20 8.53 -1.17
N ASN A 77 1.34 9.49 -0.83
CA ASN A 77 1.65 10.93 -0.87
C ASN A 77 2.88 11.31 -0.02
N HIS A 78 3.17 10.58 1.07
CA HIS A 78 4.36 10.82 1.88
C HIS A 78 5.66 10.56 1.11
N THR A 79 5.67 9.65 0.14
CA THR A 79 6.82 9.39 -0.73
C THR A 79 7.19 10.64 -1.52
N TRP A 80 6.20 11.25 -2.18
CA TRP A 80 6.40 12.45 -2.99
C TRP A 80 6.79 13.66 -2.16
N ASN A 81 6.24 13.80 -0.94
CA ASN A 81 6.66 14.85 -0.01
C ASN A 81 8.14 14.73 0.38
N LEU A 82 8.63 13.51 0.61
CA LEU A 82 10.05 13.27 0.93
C LEU A 82 10.95 13.53 -0.28
N VAL A 83 10.54 13.08 -1.47
CA VAL A 83 11.26 13.33 -2.73
C VAL A 83 11.37 14.84 -3.01
N ALA A 84 10.26 15.57 -2.89
CA ALA A 84 10.23 17.02 -3.07
C ALA A 84 11.14 17.75 -2.06
N GLU A 85 11.15 17.29 -0.80
CA GLU A 85 12.00 17.85 0.23
C GLU A 85 13.50 17.62 -0.05
N CYS A 86 13.88 16.42 -0.47
CA CYS A 86 15.26 16.09 -0.87
C CYS A 86 15.71 16.88 -2.11
N GLN A 87 14.82 17.02 -3.11
CA GLN A 87 15.10 17.77 -4.33
C GLN A 87 15.31 19.26 -4.05
N TYR A 88 14.50 19.86 -3.19
CA TYR A 88 14.57 21.29 -2.88
C TYR A 88 15.72 21.63 -1.92
N ARG A 89 15.93 20.84 -0.87
CA ARG A 89 16.94 21.13 0.17
C ARG A 89 18.37 20.70 -0.19
N ARG A 90 18.59 20.25 -1.44
CA ARG A 90 19.91 19.97 -2.05
C ARG A 90 20.87 19.32 -1.05
N THR A 91 20.50 18.14 -0.55
CA THR A 91 21.32 17.23 0.30
C THR A 91 21.92 17.77 1.61
N LYS A 92 21.85 19.07 1.92
CA LYS A 92 22.58 19.66 3.07
C LYS A 92 21.83 19.62 4.40
N ASN A 93 20.49 19.58 4.39
CA ASN A 93 19.68 19.61 5.63
C ASN A 93 18.82 18.34 5.82
N CYS A 94 19.19 17.23 5.17
CA CYS A 94 18.54 15.94 5.32
C CYS A 94 19.11 15.20 6.54
N SER A 95 18.71 15.62 7.75
CA SER A 95 19.06 14.88 8.97
C SER A 95 18.63 13.41 8.82
N ALA A 96 19.57 12.48 9.04
CA ALA A 96 19.39 11.07 8.71
C ALA A 96 18.27 10.39 9.52
N ALA A 97 18.14 10.76 10.80
CA ALA A 97 17.18 10.13 11.72
C ALA A 97 15.70 10.37 11.34
N PRO A 98 15.22 11.61 11.13
CA PRO A 98 13.83 11.82 10.72
C PRO A 98 13.52 11.27 9.32
N ASN A 99 14.48 11.30 8.40
CA ASN A 99 14.33 10.69 7.08
C ASN A 99 14.20 9.17 7.17
N PHE A 100 14.94 8.52 8.06
CA PHE A 100 14.81 7.08 8.30
C PHE A 100 13.44 6.72 8.89
N LEU A 101 12.91 7.52 9.82
CA LEU A 101 11.56 7.32 10.37
C LEU A 101 10.47 7.51 9.32
N LEU A 102 10.63 8.48 8.42
CA LEU A 102 9.71 8.69 7.31
C LEU A 102 9.77 7.55 6.30
N LEU A 103 10.98 7.13 5.93
CA LEU A 103 11.20 6.02 5.02
C LEU A 103 10.62 4.72 5.59
N SER A 104 10.84 4.42 6.88
CA SER A 104 10.27 3.23 7.52
C SER A 104 8.73 3.30 7.57
N SER A 105 8.16 4.49 7.75
CA SER A 105 6.70 4.70 7.67
C SER A 105 6.14 4.50 6.26
N ILE A 106 6.88 4.91 5.22
CA ILE A 106 6.50 4.70 3.81
C ILE A 106 6.58 3.21 3.46
N VAL A 107 7.71 2.58 3.74
CA VAL A 107 7.96 1.16 3.49
C VAL A 107 6.96 0.31 4.25
N GLY A 108 6.69 0.61 5.52
CA GLY A 108 5.73 -0.13 6.33
C GLY A 108 4.30 -0.11 5.76
N ARG A 109 3.84 1.03 5.22
CA ARG A 109 2.53 1.12 4.56
C ARG A 109 2.52 0.39 3.21
N ALA A 110 3.59 0.52 2.43
CA ALA A 110 3.69 -0.13 1.12
C ALA A 110 3.87 -1.65 1.22
N ALA A 111 4.46 -2.15 2.31
CA ALA A 111 4.73 -3.56 2.53
C ALA A 111 3.50 -4.39 2.92
N VAL A 112 2.35 -3.78 3.22
CA VAL A 112 1.14 -4.51 3.63
C VAL A 112 0.68 -5.48 2.54
N ALA A 113 0.43 -4.97 1.33
CA ALA A 113 -0.02 -5.78 0.20
C ALA A 113 0.94 -6.92 -0.20
N PRO A 114 2.27 -6.70 -0.37
CA PRO A 114 3.20 -7.78 -0.72
C PRO A 114 3.37 -8.84 0.36
N VAL A 115 3.33 -8.44 1.64
CA VAL A 115 3.35 -9.41 2.75
C VAL A 115 2.09 -10.26 2.70
N THR A 116 0.91 -9.66 2.54
CA THR A 116 -0.35 -10.40 2.42
C THR A 116 -0.33 -11.37 1.23
N TRP A 117 0.15 -10.93 0.06
CA TRP A 117 0.30 -11.80 -1.12
C TRP A 117 1.22 -12.99 -0.85
N SER A 118 2.38 -12.74 -0.23
CA SER A 118 3.37 -13.78 0.07
C SER A 118 2.81 -14.80 1.05
N VAL A 119 2.11 -14.33 2.10
CA VAL A 119 1.41 -15.19 3.06
C VAL A 119 0.36 -16.06 2.36
N ILE A 120 -0.51 -15.48 1.53
CA ILE A 120 -1.53 -16.25 0.80
C ILE A 120 -0.88 -17.29 -0.12
N SER A 121 0.19 -16.92 -0.82
CA SER A 121 0.93 -17.82 -1.71
C SER A 121 1.58 -18.99 -0.97
N LEU A 122 2.18 -18.72 0.20
CA LEU A 122 2.78 -19.74 1.07
C LEU A 122 1.73 -20.66 1.71
N LEU A 123 0.58 -20.13 2.12
CA LEU A 123 -0.51 -20.95 2.68
C LEU A 123 -1.17 -21.85 1.62
N ARG A 124 -1.27 -21.39 0.36
CA ARG A 124 -1.68 -22.24 -0.77
C ARG A 124 -0.65 -23.33 -1.04
N GLY A 125 0.64 -23.00 -0.97
CA GLY A 125 1.75 -23.96 -1.05
C GLY A 125 2.09 -24.48 -2.44
N GLU A 126 1.30 -24.19 -3.47
CA GLU A 126 1.51 -24.66 -4.85
C GLU A 126 2.83 -24.15 -5.44
N ALA A 127 3.11 -22.85 -5.29
CA ALA A 127 4.34 -22.23 -5.79
C ALA A 127 5.59 -22.71 -5.03
N TYR A 128 5.47 -22.95 -3.72
CA TYR A 128 6.55 -23.50 -2.90
C TYR A 128 6.88 -24.94 -3.26
N VAL A 129 5.85 -25.78 -3.43
CA VAL A 129 6.01 -27.18 -3.88
C VAL A 129 6.66 -27.23 -5.26
N CYS A 130 6.22 -26.38 -6.20
CA CYS A 130 6.85 -26.27 -7.52
C CYS A 130 8.33 -25.89 -7.39
N ALA A 131 8.65 -24.85 -6.60
CA ALA A 131 9.99 -24.31 -6.50
C ALA A 131 11.00 -25.27 -5.82
N LEU A 132 10.56 -26.03 -4.82
CA LEU A 132 11.44 -26.84 -3.97
C LEU A 132 11.38 -28.34 -4.24
N SER A 133 10.50 -28.78 -5.14
CA SER A 133 10.37 -30.18 -5.55
C SER A 133 11.71 -30.83 -5.88
N GLU A 134 12.54 -30.18 -6.69
CA GLU A 134 13.84 -30.71 -7.13
C GLU A 134 14.93 -30.79 -6.04
N PHE A 135 14.78 -30.05 -4.94
CA PHE A 135 15.77 -29.96 -3.86
C PHE A 135 15.52 -30.95 -2.72
N VAL A 136 14.46 -31.75 -2.79
CA VAL A 136 14.18 -32.75 -1.75
C VAL A 136 15.23 -33.85 -1.80
N ASN A 137 15.87 -34.12 -0.67
CA ASN A 137 16.91 -35.14 -0.59
C ASN A 137 16.32 -36.56 -0.83
N PRO A 138 16.71 -37.25 -1.91
CA PRO A 138 16.20 -38.58 -2.25
C PRO A 138 16.54 -39.63 -1.20
N HIS A 139 17.63 -39.47 -0.44
CA HIS A 139 18.00 -40.39 0.62
C HIS A 139 17.08 -40.31 1.85
N SER A 140 16.40 -39.18 2.04
CA SER A 140 15.42 -38.99 3.12
C SER A 140 14.03 -39.54 2.77
N LEU A 141 13.83 -39.98 1.52
CA LEU A 141 12.57 -40.49 1.01
C LEU A 141 12.53 -42.01 1.13
N MET A 142 12.00 -42.48 2.26
CA MET A 142 11.74 -43.90 2.53
C MET A 142 10.25 -44.07 2.84
N VAL A 143 9.57 -44.95 2.10
CA VAL A 143 8.18 -45.30 2.39
C VAL A 143 8.09 -46.81 2.59
N GLY A 144 7.97 -47.22 3.86
CA GLY A 144 8.13 -48.63 4.25
C GLY A 144 9.56 -49.10 3.96
N GLU A 145 9.70 -50.24 3.27
CA GLU A 145 11.00 -50.81 2.86
C GLU A 145 11.48 -50.32 1.48
N ARG A 146 10.71 -49.46 0.80
CA ARG A 146 11.05 -48.98 -0.55
C ARG A 146 11.87 -47.69 -0.48
N SER A 147 13.04 -47.73 -1.11
CA SER A 147 13.91 -46.56 -1.31
C SER A 147 13.64 -45.87 -2.64
N PHE A 148 13.84 -44.55 -2.67
CA PHE A 148 13.67 -43.74 -3.87
C PHE A 148 14.81 -43.98 -4.87
N PRO A 149 14.54 -44.10 -6.19
CA PRO A 149 15.60 -44.25 -7.19
C PRO A 149 16.45 -42.98 -7.27
N VAL A 150 17.73 -43.09 -6.92
CA VAL A 150 18.67 -41.95 -6.90
C VAL A 150 19.08 -41.52 -8.31
N ALA A 151 19.07 -42.46 -9.27
CA ALA A 151 19.35 -42.17 -10.67
C ALA A 151 18.23 -41.28 -11.26
N ARG A 152 18.60 -40.09 -11.75
CA ARG A 152 17.68 -39.05 -12.26
C ARG A 152 16.65 -38.55 -11.22
N ALA A 153 17.00 -38.59 -9.94
CA ALA A 153 16.11 -38.15 -8.86
C ALA A 153 15.59 -36.72 -9.06
N THR A 154 16.46 -35.78 -9.45
CA THR A 154 16.09 -34.36 -9.66
C THR A 154 15.07 -34.18 -10.78
N GLU A 155 15.22 -34.90 -11.89
CA GLU A 155 14.28 -34.86 -13.03
C GLU A 155 12.91 -35.43 -12.65
N ILE A 156 12.88 -36.54 -11.90
CA ILE A 156 11.64 -37.16 -11.44
C ILE A 156 10.94 -36.26 -10.42
N LEU A 157 11.69 -35.74 -9.44
CA LEU A 157 11.17 -34.86 -8.39
C LEU A 157 10.60 -33.56 -8.98
N ALA A 158 11.25 -32.96 -9.98
CA ALA A 158 10.76 -31.76 -10.67
C ALA A 158 9.40 -31.96 -11.38
N ARG A 159 9.01 -33.21 -11.70
CA ARG A 159 7.74 -33.55 -12.35
C ARG A 159 6.59 -33.84 -11.40
N PHE A 160 6.87 -34.06 -10.11
CA PHE A 160 5.86 -34.33 -9.08
C PHE A 160 4.74 -33.28 -8.99
N PRO A 161 4.99 -31.97 -9.12
CA PRO A 161 3.95 -30.94 -9.06
C PRO A 161 2.90 -31.06 -10.16
N CYS A 162 3.25 -31.56 -11.35
CA CYS A 162 2.32 -31.71 -12.48
C CYS A 162 1.53 -33.01 -12.44
N GLY A 163 1.79 -33.88 -11.45
CA GLY A 163 1.19 -35.20 -11.40
C GLY A 163 1.76 -36.19 -12.44
N GLU A 164 2.81 -35.78 -13.17
CA GLU A 164 3.47 -36.59 -14.19
C GLU A 164 4.51 -37.52 -13.56
N GLY A 165 4.38 -38.83 -13.76
CA GLY A 165 5.35 -39.81 -13.28
C GLY A 165 4.84 -41.25 -13.34
N PRO A 166 5.73 -42.25 -13.20
CA PRO A 166 5.34 -43.65 -13.15
C PRO A 166 4.39 -43.92 -11.98
N ALA A 167 3.33 -44.71 -12.18
CA ALA A 167 2.36 -45.05 -11.13
C ALA A 167 3.01 -45.65 -9.87
N ASN A 168 4.16 -46.31 -10.02
CA ASN A 168 4.96 -46.88 -8.93
C ASN A 168 5.55 -45.84 -7.95
N LEU A 169 5.58 -44.55 -8.34
CA LEU A 169 6.13 -43.43 -7.57
C LEU A 169 5.05 -42.50 -6.99
N SER A 170 3.77 -42.83 -7.16
CA SER A 170 2.63 -42.03 -6.66
C SER A 170 2.69 -41.80 -5.14
N VAL A 171 3.08 -42.83 -4.39
CA VAL A 171 3.21 -42.77 -2.92
C VAL A 171 4.30 -41.78 -2.50
N PHE A 172 5.45 -41.78 -3.16
CA PHE A 172 6.53 -40.82 -2.90
C PHE A 172 6.12 -39.40 -3.29
N ARG A 173 5.38 -39.23 -4.39
CA ARG A 173 4.85 -37.93 -4.81
C ARG A 173 3.92 -37.34 -3.75
N GLU A 174 3.03 -38.14 -3.19
CA GLU A 174 2.13 -37.70 -2.12
C GLU A 174 2.88 -37.32 -0.85
N GLU A 175 3.89 -38.12 -0.45
CA GLU A 175 4.75 -37.80 0.70
C GLU A 175 5.51 -36.49 0.50
N VAL A 176 6.17 -36.31 -0.65
CA VAL A 176 6.91 -35.10 -0.99
C VAL A 176 5.98 -33.89 -1.03
N SER A 177 4.84 -34.01 -1.70
CA SER A 177 3.84 -32.94 -1.78
C SER A 177 3.34 -32.56 -0.39
N ARG A 178 3.02 -33.53 0.46
CA ARG A 178 2.59 -33.29 1.84
C ARG A 178 3.67 -32.60 2.67
N ARG A 179 4.92 -33.08 2.59
CA ARG A 179 6.06 -32.49 3.30
C ARG A 179 6.31 -31.04 2.88
N LEU A 180 6.38 -30.77 1.58
CA LEU A 180 6.62 -29.42 1.07
C LEU A 180 5.44 -28.47 1.33
N LYS A 181 4.19 -28.97 1.26
CA LYS A 181 3.02 -28.18 1.65
C LYS A 181 3.04 -27.81 3.12
N TYR A 182 3.40 -28.76 4.00
CA TYR A 182 3.57 -28.50 5.42
C TYR A 182 4.64 -27.43 5.67
N GLU A 183 5.83 -27.57 5.05
CA GLU A 183 6.91 -26.57 5.20
C GLU A 183 6.45 -25.19 4.71
N SER A 184 5.77 -25.12 3.56
CA SER A 184 5.21 -23.87 3.03
C SER A 184 4.21 -23.23 3.98
N GLN A 185 3.26 -24.00 4.49
CA GLN A 185 2.24 -23.49 5.42
C GLN A 185 2.86 -23.07 6.76
N LEU A 186 3.85 -23.81 7.26
CA LEU A 186 4.61 -23.43 8.44
C LEU A 186 5.32 -22.09 8.24
N PHE A 187 6.02 -21.89 7.12
CA PHE A 187 6.62 -20.60 6.77
C PHE A 187 5.58 -19.49 6.66
N GLY A 188 4.40 -19.76 6.08
CA GLY A 188 3.29 -18.83 6.03
C GLY A 188 2.81 -18.39 7.41
N TRP A 189 2.60 -19.32 8.33
CA TRP A 189 2.19 -19.04 9.71
C TRP A 189 3.27 -18.31 10.52
N LEU A 190 4.53 -18.73 10.37
CA LEU A 190 5.66 -18.04 11.01
C LEU A 190 5.78 -16.60 10.52
N LEU A 191 5.62 -16.37 9.21
CA LEU A 191 5.65 -15.04 8.62
C LEU A 191 4.52 -14.16 9.19
N ILE A 192 3.29 -14.69 9.31
CA ILE A 192 2.18 -13.97 9.96
C ILE A 192 2.55 -13.60 11.41
N GLY A 193 3.07 -14.56 12.18
CA GLY A 193 3.45 -14.35 13.57
C GLY A 193 4.52 -13.25 13.73
N VAL A 194 5.59 -13.33 12.94
CA VAL A 194 6.66 -12.33 12.95
C VAL A 194 6.14 -10.94 12.55
N VAL A 195 5.31 -10.86 11.50
CA VAL A 195 4.72 -9.59 11.07
C VAL A 195 3.81 -9.00 12.15
N ALA A 196 2.98 -9.82 12.81
CA ALA A 196 2.11 -9.36 13.90
C ALA A 196 2.91 -8.80 15.08
N ILE A 197 3.98 -9.49 15.47
CA ILE A 197 4.89 -9.03 16.54
C ILE A 197 5.59 -7.73 16.12
N LEU A 198 6.09 -7.63 14.89
CA LEU A 198 6.72 -6.41 14.37
C LEU A 198 5.74 -5.22 14.34
N VAL A 199 4.49 -5.43 13.93
CA VAL A 199 3.45 -4.38 13.94
C VAL A 199 3.15 -3.95 15.37
N PHE A 200 3.04 -4.90 16.30
CA PHE A 200 2.83 -4.60 17.71
C PHE A 200 4.00 -3.78 18.30
N LEU A 201 5.24 -4.23 18.10
CA LEU A 201 6.42 -3.54 18.61
C LEU A 201 6.59 -2.15 17.99
N THR A 202 6.37 -1.99 16.68
CA THR A 202 6.46 -0.67 16.04
C THR A 202 5.40 0.29 16.55
N LYS A 203 4.18 -0.18 16.83
CA LYS A 203 3.13 0.61 17.47
C LYS A 203 3.51 1.02 18.90
N CYS A 204 3.98 0.08 19.71
CA CYS A 204 4.43 0.36 21.09
C CYS A 204 5.60 1.35 21.11
N LEU A 205 6.62 1.14 20.28
CA LEU A 205 7.78 2.04 20.17
C LEU A 205 7.38 3.42 19.65
N LYS A 206 6.47 3.50 18.67
CA LYS A 206 5.96 4.79 18.20
C LYS A 206 5.27 5.58 19.32
N HIS A 207 4.44 4.91 20.12
CA HIS A 207 3.75 5.58 21.24
C HIS A 207 4.72 5.93 22.38
N TYR A 208 5.72 5.09 22.65
CA TYR A 208 6.74 5.35 23.67
C TYR A 208 7.69 6.50 23.29
N CYS A 209 8.12 6.55 22.02
CA CYS A 209 9.03 7.57 21.51
C CYS A 209 8.32 8.85 21.02
N SER A 210 6.99 8.90 21.07
CA SER A 210 6.26 10.12 20.71
C SER A 210 6.43 11.15 21.81
N PRO A 211 6.95 12.36 21.51
CA PRO A 211 7.01 13.44 22.49
C PRO A 211 5.61 14.00 22.83
N LEU A 212 4.58 13.61 22.07
CA LEU A 212 3.22 14.10 22.20
C LEU A 212 2.34 13.10 22.95
N SER A 213 1.46 13.62 23.80
CA SER A 213 0.36 12.86 24.40
C SER A 213 -0.56 12.29 23.30
N TYR A 214 -1.15 11.11 23.57
CA TYR A 214 -2.08 10.44 22.65
C TYR A 214 -3.22 11.36 22.16
N ARG A 215 -3.79 12.18 23.06
CA ARG A 215 -4.86 13.13 22.70
C ARG A 215 -4.37 14.22 21.74
N GLN A 216 -3.14 14.67 21.92
CA GLN A 216 -2.52 15.70 21.08
C GLN A 216 -2.14 15.12 19.71
N GLU A 217 -1.69 13.86 19.65
CA GLU A 217 -1.46 13.16 18.38
C GLU A 217 -2.77 12.98 17.58
N ALA A 218 -3.87 12.63 18.26
CA ALA A 218 -5.19 12.52 17.64
C ALA A 218 -5.69 13.87 17.10
N TYR A 219 -5.56 14.94 17.89
CA TYR A 219 -5.87 16.30 17.45
C TYR A 219 -5.01 16.70 16.24
N TRP A 220 -3.72 16.42 16.28
CA TRP A 220 -2.81 16.72 15.18
C TRP A 220 -3.18 15.97 13.89
N ALA A 221 -3.58 14.70 13.99
CA ALA A 221 -4.07 13.94 12.85
C ALA A 221 -5.35 14.55 12.25
N GLN A 222 -6.29 14.97 13.09
CA GLN A 222 -7.52 15.63 12.66
C GLN A 222 -7.26 17.00 12.04
N TYR A 223 -6.36 17.79 12.61
CA TYR A 223 -5.94 19.08 12.06
C TYR A 223 -5.39 18.92 10.65
N ARG A 224 -4.48 17.96 10.42
CA ARG A 224 -3.92 17.71 9.07
C ARG A 224 -4.98 17.29 8.07
N ALA A 225 -5.91 16.40 8.45
CA ALA A 225 -6.99 15.99 7.56
C ALA A 225 -7.90 17.17 7.16
N ASN A 226 -8.24 18.03 8.13
CA ASN A 226 -9.05 19.22 7.89
C ASN A 226 -8.29 20.26 7.03
N GLU A 227 -7.02 20.51 7.33
CA GLU A 227 -6.15 21.42 6.59
C GLU A 227 -6.04 20.97 5.13
N ASP A 228 -5.73 19.70 4.87
CA ASP A 228 -5.64 19.15 3.52
C ASP A 228 -6.96 19.29 2.75
N GLN A 229 -8.10 18.97 3.39
CA GLN A 229 -9.42 19.09 2.75
C GLN A 229 -9.77 20.54 2.41
N LEU A 230 -9.52 21.47 3.33
CA LEU A 230 -9.76 22.90 3.12
C LEU A 230 -8.82 23.47 2.05
N PHE A 231 -7.55 23.05 2.06
CA PHE A 231 -6.56 23.48 1.09
C PHE A 231 -6.95 23.06 -0.33
N GLN A 232 -7.34 21.80 -0.52
CA GLN A 232 -7.78 21.29 -1.84
C GLN A 232 -9.01 22.03 -2.37
N ARG A 233 -10.04 22.21 -1.54
CA ARG A 233 -11.24 22.95 -1.92
C ARG A 233 -10.92 24.41 -2.28
N THR A 234 -10.09 25.06 -1.49
CA THR A 234 -9.72 26.48 -1.71
C THR A 234 -8.84 26.62 -2.95
N ALA A 235 -7.91 25.68 -3.19
CA ALA A 235 -7.07 25.67 -4.37
C ALA A 235 -7.89 25.47 -5.65
N GLU A 236 -8.89 24.59 -5.63
CA GLU A 236 -9.80 24.38 -6.76
C GLU A 236 -10.55 25.68 -7.10
N VAL A 237 -11.20 26.30 -6.10
CA VAL A 237 -11.93 27.57 -6.26
C VAL A 237 -11.00 28.68 -6.76
N HIS A 238 -9.84 28.86 -6.12
CA HIS A 238 -8.87 29.88 -6.52
C HIS A 238 -8.41 29.70 -7.97
N SER A 239 -8.14 28.47 -8.39
CA SER A 239 -7.73 28.17 -9.77
C SER A 239 -8.83 28.47 -10.79
N ARG A 240 -10.09 28.17 -10.44
CA ARG A 240 -11.27 28.43 -11.27
C ARG A 240 -11.50 29.94 -11.45
N VAL A 241 -11.43 30.72 -10.38
CA VAL A 241 -11.55 32.19 -10.44
C VAL A 241 -10.41 32.82 -11.25
N LEU A 242 -9.17 32.36 -11.05
CA LEU A 242 -8.02 32.87 -11.81
C LEU A 242 -8.14 32.56 -13.31
N ALA A 243 -8.60 31.36 -13.66
CA ALA A 243 -8.88 30.98 -15.04
C ALA A 243 -9.98 31.86 -15.65
N ALA A 244 -11.07 32.11 -14.91
CA ALA A 244 -12.14 33.00 -15.35
C ALA A 244 -11.62 34.42 -15.62
N ASN A 245 -10.78 34.99 -14.74
CA ASN A 245 -10.20 36.31 -14.97
C ASN A 245 -9.33 36.38 -16.24
N ASN A 246 -8.55 35.33 -16.53
CA ASN A 246 -7.74 35.27 -17.75
C ASN A 246 -8.59 35.15 -19.01
N VAL A 247 -9.63 34.30 -18.99
CA VAL A 247 -10.58 34.15 -20.11
C VAL A 247 -11.35 35.45 -20.35
N ARG A 248 -11.79 36.13 -19.27
CA ARG A 248 -12.44 37.44 -19.33
C ARG A 248 -11.55 38.47 -19.99
N ARG A 249 -10.25 38.47 -19.68
CA ARG A 249 -9.28 39.41 -20.27
C ARG A 249 -9.03 39.15 -21.76
N PHE A 250 -9.17 37.90 -22.21
CA PHE A 250 -9.00 37.54 -23.62
C PHE A 250 -10.26 37.80 -24.47
N PHE A 251 -11.44 37.37 -24.00
CA PHE A 251 -12.69 37.47 -24.75
C PHE A 251 -13.56 38.70 -24.40
N GLY A 252 -13.27 39.40 -23.30
CA GLY A 252 -14.09 40.49 -22.76
C GLY A 252 -15.22 40.01 -21.83
N PHE A 253 -15.54 38.71 -21.79
CA PHE A 253 -16.55 38.10 -20.93
C PHE A 253 -16.20 36.64 -20.63
N VAL A 254 -16.94 36.00 -19.71
CA VAL A 254 -16.84 34.57 -19.38
C VAL A 254 -18.25 34.06 -19.18
N ALA A 255 -18.59 32.93 -19.80
CA ALA A 255 -19.82 32.22 -19.49
C ALA A 255 -19.58 31.34 -18.26
N LEU A 256 -20.25 31.66 -17.15
CA LEU A 256 -20.15 30.95 -15.88
C LEU A 256 -21.54 30.45 -15.48
N ASP A 257 -21.59 29.33 -14.77
CA ASP A 257 -22.81 28.88 -14.10
C ASP A 257 -23.08 29.76 -12.87
N LYS A 258 -24.32 29.76 -12.36
CA LYS A 258 -24.72 30.61 -11.22
C LYS A 258 -23.83 30.42 -9.99
N ASP A 259 -23.44 29.18 -9.71
CA ASP A 259 -22.58 28.83 -8.58
C ASP A 259 -21.16 29.40 -8.78
N ASP A 260 -20.65 29.38 -10.01
CA ASP A 260 -19.33 29.92 -10.34
C ASP A 260 -19.32 31.46 -10.40
N GLU A 261 -20.42 32.09 -10.81
CA GLU A 261 -20.60 33.54 -10.72
C GLU A 261 -20.54 34.01 -9.26
N GLU A 262 -21.19 33.28 -8.34
CA GLU A 262 -21.13 33.58 -6.91
C GLU A 262 -19.70 33.43 -6.36
N LEU A 263 -18.97 32.38 -6.77
CA LEU A 263 -17.58 32.18 -6.37
C LEU A 263 -16.66 33.32 -6.84
N VAL A 264 -16.80 33.74 -8.10
CA VAL A 264 -16.00 34.86 -8.66
C VAL A 264 -16.34 36.18 -7.98
N ALA A 265 -17.61 36.42 -7.65
CA ALA A 265 -18.03 37.63 -6.94
C ALA A 265 -17.54 37.66 -5.49
N LYS A 266 -17.57 36.51 -4.82
CA LYS A 266 -17.22 36.38 -3.40
C LYS A 266 -15.72 36.38 -3.13
N PHE A 267 -14.92 35.84 -4.05
CA PHE A 267 -13.48 35.66 -3.88
C PHE A 267 -12.69 36.32 -5.02
N PRO A 268 -12.53 37.66 -5.01
CA PRO A 268 -11.70 38.33 -6.01
C PRO A 268 -10.22 37.95 -5.85
N VAL A 269 -9.57 37.61 -6.97
CA VAL A 269 -8.16 37.21 -7.01
C VAL A 269 -7.39 38.12 -7.96
N GLU A 270 -6.39 38.82 -7.45
CA GLU A 270 -5.51 39.70 -8.23
C GLU A 270 -4.28 38.97 -8.80
N GLY A 271 -3.80 37.94 -8.11
CA GLY A 271 -2.61 37.20 -8.49
C GLY A 271 -2.44 35.91 -7.69
N THR A 272 -1.45 35.11 -8.09
CA THR A 272 -1.11 33.85 -7.41
C THR A 272 0.11 34.01 -6.51
N GLN A 273 0.18 33.21 -5.45
CA GLN A 273 1.29 33.19 -4.52
C GLN A 273 2.60 32.84 -5.25
N PRO A 274 3.71 33.55 -4.98
CA PRO A 274 5.01 33.26 -5.57
C PRO A 274 5.50 31.84 -5.27
N ARG A 275 6.30 31.26 -6.17
CA ARG A 275 6.89 29.92 -6.02
C ARG A 275 7.63 29.72 -4.67
N LEU A 276 8.27 30.76 -4.14
CA LEU A 276 8.98 30.69 -2.86
C LEU A 276 8.03 30.40 -1.69
N GLN A 277 6.80 30.93 -1.72
CA GLN A 277 5.79 30.67 -0.69
C GLN A 277 5.26 29.25 -0.79
N TRP A 278 4.99 28.76 -2.01
CA TRP A 278 4.63 27.35 -2.24
C TRP A 278 5.69 26.40 -1.68
N ASN A 279 6.96 26.64 -1.97
CA ASN A 279 8.05 25.82 -1.45
C ASN A 279 8.17 25.86 0.08
N ALA A 280 7.77 26.96 0.73
CA ALA A 280 7.84 27.10 2.19
C ALA A 280 6.79 26.25 2.91
N ILE A 281 5.60 26.12 2.31
CA ILE A 281 4.48 25.35 2.89
C ILE A 281 4.54 23.85 2.52
N THR A 282 5.30 23.48 1.48
CA THR A 282 5.46 22.08 1.06
C THR A 282 6.55 21.33 1.86
N GLY A 283 6.37 20.02 2.02
CA GLY A 283 7.34 19.10 2.61
C GLY A 283 6.93 18.54 3.95
N VAL A 284 7.77 17.70 4.56
CA VAL A 284 7.43 17.04 5.81
C VAL A 284 7.56 18.00 6.99
N TYR A 285 6.58 17.96 7.89
CA TYR A 285 6.60 18.73 9.13
C TYR A 285 6.85 17.81 10.33
N LEU A 286 7.97 18.04 11.00
CA LEU A 286 8.24 17.50 12.34
C LEU A 286 7.62 18.45 13.35
N TYR A 287 6.95 17.90 14.36
CA TYR A 287 6.35 18.70 15.43
C TYR A 287 7.40 19.64 16.05
N ARG A 288 7.02 20.91 16.21
CA ARG A 288 7.81 21.94 16.89
C ARG A 288 6.88 22.79 17.72
N GLU A 289 7.40 23.26 18.85
CA GLU A 289 6.79 24.30 19.65
C GLU A 289 7.55 25.60 19.42
N ASN A 290 6.82 26.72 19.31
CA ASN A 290 7.42 28.03 19.30
C ASN A 290 6.89 28.81 20.51
N GLN A 291 7.77 29.18 21.44
CA GLN A 291 7.40 29.90 22.67
C GLN A 291 6.27 29.21 23.47
N GLY A 292 6.26 27.87 23.51
CA GLY A 292 5.23 27.08 24.18
C GLY A 292 3.94 26.87 23.39
N LEU A 293 3.81 27.44 22.18
CA LEU A 293 2.68 27.21 21.29
C LEU A 293 2.99 26.09 20.28
N PRO A 294 2.13 25.06 20.16
CA PRO A 294 2.32 23.96 19.22
C PRO A 294 2.05 24.39 17.79
N LEU A 295 2.97 24.08 16.89
CA LEU A 295 2.78 24.22 15.45
C LEU A 295 2.51 22.84 14.85
N TYR A 296 1.51 22.73 13.98
CA TYR A 296 0.99 21.44 13.50
C TYR A 296 1.30 21.15 12.02
N SER A 297 1.66 22.15 11.23
CA SER A 297 2.00 22.00 9.81
C SER A 297 2.98 23.07 9.38
N ARG A 298 3.57 22.92 8.19
CA ARG A 298 4.39 23.97 7.58
C ARG A 298 3.57 25.19 7.21
N LEU A 299 2.32 24.99 6.78
CA LEU A 299 1.40 26.08 6.50
C LEU A 299 1.07 26.86 7.77
N HIS A 300 0.82 26.17 8.89
CA HIS A 300 0.64 26.80 10.20
C HIS A 300 1.89 27.58 10.62
N LYS A 301 3.09 26.99 10.47
CA LYS A 301 4.35 27.67 10.75
C LYS A 301 4.54 28.94 9.91
N TRP A 302 4.25 28.86 8.62
CA TRP A 302 4.34 29.99 7.69
C TRP A 302 3.33 31.10 8.06
N ALA A 303 2.09 30.72 8.38
CA ALA A 303 1.03 31.65 8.75
C ALA A 303 1.32 32.40 10.06
N GLN A 304 2.00 31.75 11.02
CA GLN A 304 2.43 32.37 12.28
C GLN A 304 3.66 33.26 12.13
N GLY A 305 4.19 33.44 10.90
CA GLY A 305 5.32 34.33 10.64
C GLY A 305 6.64 33.87 11.29
N VAL A 306 6.75 32.60 11.69
CA VAL A 306 7.97 32.02 12.29
C VAL A 306 8.98 31.73 11.17
N VAL A 307 9.47 32.81 10.56
CA VAL A 307 10.60 32.77 9.64
C VAL A 307 11.82 32.37 10.47
N GLY A 308 12.50 31.31 10.05
CA GLY A 308 13.78 30.96 10.66
C GLY A 308 14.71 32.15 10.54
N ASN A 309 15.07 32.77 11.66
CA ASN A 309 16.19 33.70 11.72
C ASN A 309 17.40 32.96 11.15
N GLY A 310 17.84 33.40 9.97
CA GLY A 310 18.97 32.84 9.23
C GLY A 310 20.32 33.11 9.89
N MET A 311 20.46 32.93 11.20
CA MET A 311 21.76 33.09 11.89
C MET A 311 21.89 32.27 13.19
N ALA A 312 21.26 31.10 13.28
CA ALA A 312 21.62 30.13 14.32
C ALA A 312 21.90 28.77 13.66
N PRO A 313 23.08 28.16 13.88
CA PRO A 313 23.34 26.83 13.36
C PRO A 313 22.32 25.86 13.97
N ASP A 314 21.74 24.99 13.14
CA ASP A 314 20.74 23.95 13.46
C ASP A 314 21.27 22.86 14.44
N HIS A 315 22.24 23.19 15.32
CA HIS A 315 22.93 22.29 16.25
C HIS A 315 22.62 22.54 17.73
N VAL A 316 21.72 23.46 18.07
CA VAL A 316 21.31 23.71 19.46
C VAL A 316 19.79 23.74 19.44
N GLU A 317 19.10 22.63 19.69
CA GLU A 317 18.57 22.25 21.00
C GLU A 317 18.12 20.79 20.94
N MET A 318 19.09 19.87 20.92
CA MET A 318 18.87 18.49 21.35
C MET A 318 19.75 18.26 22.58
N SER A 319 19.53 19.08 23.59
CA SER A 319 20.18 18.95 24.89
C SER A 319 19.35 19.71 25.92
N LEU A 320 19.04 19.01 27.02
CA LEU A 320 18.52 19.52 28.29
C LEU A 320 16.98 19.59 28.42
N LEU A 321 16.37 18.44 28.70
CA LEU A 321 15.65 18.35 29.97
C LEU A 321 16.59 17.65 30.96
N PRO A 322 17.04 18.33 32.02
CA PRO A 322 17.78 17.68 33.11
C PRO A 322 16.84 16.69 33.82
N SER A 323 17.45 15.55 34.19
CA SER A 323 17.05 14.54 35.19
C SER A 323 15.70 14.73 35.88
#